data_AF-A0A2K9CJ12-F1
#
_entry.id   AF-A0A2K9CJ12-F1
#
_cell.length_a   1.000
_cell.length_b   1.000
_cell.length_c   1.000
_cell.angle_alpha   90.00
_cell.angle_beta   90.00
_cell.angle_gamma   90.00
#
_symmetry.space_group_name_H-M   'P 1'
#
loop_
_entity.id
_entity.type
_entity.pdbx_description
1 polymer ?
#
loop_
_entity_poly.entity_id
_entity_poly.type
_entity_poly.pdbx_seq_one_letter_code
_entity_poly.pdbx_strand_id
1 'polypeptide(L)' 'MPDDLKARQLHLNGIIVGMAGVKKLNGRANESTKVETLTIDAIKAELDFIDVQLKRKGG' A
#
# COMPACT_ATOMS: atom_id res chain seq x y z
N MET A 1 -12.66 -14.59 4.88
CA MET A 1 -13.14 -13.78 6.01
C MET A 1 -13.05 -12.30 5.62
N PRO A 2 -14.11 -11.49 5.72
CA PRO A 2 -14.04 -10.05 5.48
C PRO A 2 -12.97 -9.36 6.35
N ASP A 3 -12.71 -9.92 7.53
CA ASP A 3 -11.72 -9.40 8.50
C ASP A 3 -10.27 -9.58 8.03
N ASP A 4 -9.99 -10.63 7.26
CA ASP A 4 -8.67 -10.88 6.66
C ASP A 4 -8.34 -9.83 5.58
N LEU A 5 -9.31 -9.52 4.71
CA LEU A 5 -9.16 -8.47 3.70
C LEU A 5 -8.96 -7.09 4.32
N LYS A 6 -9.70 -6.77 5.39
CA LYS A 6 -9.53 -5.52 6.15
C LYS A 6 -8.16 -5.46 6.84
N ALA A 7 -7.70 -6.55 7.44
CA ALA A 7 -6.38 -6.62 8.06
C ALA A 7 -5.26 -6.43 7.02
N ARG A 8 -5.40 -7.04 5.84
CA ARG A 8 -4.47 -6.88 4.72
C ARG A 8 -4.45 -5.44 4.21
N GLN A 9 -5.61 -4.81 4.03
CA GLN A 9 -5.73 -3.41 3.62
C GLN A 9 -5.01 -2.47 4.59
N LEU A 10 -5.22 -2.66 5.91
CA LEU A 10 -4.56 -1.88 6.95
C LEU A 10 -3.03 -2.06 6.93
N HIS A 11 -2.56 -3.30 6.77
CA HIS A 11 -1.14 -3.61 6.71
C HIS A 11 -0.44 -2.91 5.53
N LEU A 12 -1.05 -2.98 4.33
CA LEU A 12 -0.52 -2.35 3.11
C LEU A 12 -0.49 -0.82 3.21
N ASN A 13 -1.54 -0.21 3.79
CA ASN A 13 -1.55 1.23 4.08
C ASN A 13 -0.42 1.61 5.04
N GLY A 14 -0.17 0.79 6.07
CA GLY A 14 0.95 0.96 6.99
C GLY A 14 2.32 0.93 6.29
N ILE A 15 2.50 0.03 5.32
CA ILE A 15 3.72 -0.06 4.52
C ILE A 15 3.94 1.22 3.69
N ILE A 16 2.91 1.73 3.00
CA ILE A 16 3.03 2.98 2.21
C ILE A 16 3.42 4.16 3.10
N VAL A 17 2.75 4.32 4.26
CA VAL A 17 3.05 5.40 5.22
C VAL A 17 4.47 5.25 5.78
N GLY A 18 4.88 4.04 6.11
CA GLY A 18 6.24 3.73 6.57
C GLY A 18 7.30 4.10 5.53
N MET A 19 7.09 3.72 4.26
CA MET A 19 8.00 4.07 3.16
C MET A 19 8.08 5.60 2.95
N ALA A 20 6.96 6.31 3.04
CA ALA A 20 6.96 7.77 2.97
C ALA A 20 7.75 8.41 4.12
N GLY A 21 7.64 7.85 5.33
CA GLY A 21 8.41 8.26 6.50
C GLY A 21 9.92 8.02 6.32
N VAL A 22 10.32 6.85 5.84
CA VAL A 22 11.73 6.50 5.56
C VAL A 22 12.33 7.42 4.50
N LYS A 23 11.58 7.71 3.43
CA LYS A 23 12.01 8.66 2.38
C LYS A 23 12.26 10.06 2.95
N LYS A 24 11.38 10.54 3.84
CA LYS A 24 11.54 11.84 4.51
C LYS A 24 12.80 11.89 5.39
N LEU A 25 13.13 10.79 6.06
CA LEU A 25 14.31 10.69 6.93
C LEU A 25 15.61 10.57 6.13
N ASN A 26 15.57 10.00 4.93
CA ASN A 26 16.74 9.83 4.08
C ASN A 26 16.86 10.95 3.02
N GLY A 27 17.09 12.20 3.47
CA GLY A 27 17.10 13.41 2.61
C GLY A 27 18.13 13.42 1.47
N ARG A 28 19.04 12.45 1.40
CA ARG A 28 20.03 12.27 0.32
C ARG A 28 19.57 11.32 -0.80
N ALA A 29 18.51 10.54 -0.57
CA ALA A 29 17.86 9.63 -1.53
C ALA A 29 16.52 10.21 -2.04
N ASN A 30 16.50 11.52 -2.30
CA ASN A 30 15.28 12.27 -2.61
C ASN A 30 14.59 11.84 -3.92
N GLU A 31 15.31 11.12 -4.79
CA GLU A 31 14.76 10.54 -6.01
C GLU A 31 14.13 9.18 -5.70
N SER A 32 12.83 9.03 -5.98
CA SER A 32 12.20 7.71 -5.93
C SER A 32 12.89 6.81 -6.93
N THR A 33 13.53 5.76 -6.45
CA THR A 33 14.11 4.75 -7.32
C THR A 33 12.99 4.06 -8.10
N LYS A 34 13.31 3.59 -9.30
CA LYS A 34 12.35 2.86 -10.14
C LYS A 34 11.71 1.68 -9.39
N VAL A 35 12.48 1.00 -8.53
CA VAL A 35 12.00 -0.13 -7.72
C VAL A 35 11.01 0.33 -6.66
N GLU A 36 11.26 1.45 -5.98
CA GLU A 36 10.31 2.01 -5.00
C GLU A 36 8.99 2.42 -5.66
N THR A 37 9.04 3.07 -6.82
CA THR A 37 7.83 3.44 -7.57
C THR A 37 7.03 2.21 -7.96
N LEU A 38 7.67 1.20 -8.54
CA LEU A 38 7.01 -0.07 -8.90
C LEU A 38 6.43 -0.79 -7.67
N THR A 39 7.10 -0.72 -6.54
CA THR A 39 6.62 -1.32 -5.28
C THR A 39 5.38 -0.58 -4.77
N ILE A 40 5.38 0.75 -4.79
CA ILE A 40 4.21 1.57 -4.41
C ILE A 40 3.02 1.29 -5.34
N ASP A 41 3.26 1.21 -6.65
CA ASP A 41 2.22 0.95 -7.64
C ASP A 41 1.62 -0.45 -7.49
N ALA A 42 2.45 -1.46 -7.19
CA ALA A 42 1.97 -2.81 -6.88
C ALA A 42 1.09 -2.85 -5.62
N ILE A 43 1.47 -2.13 -4.56
CA ILE A 43 0.69 -2.05 -3.33
C ILE A 43 -0.65 -1.34 -3.58
N LYS A 44 -0.65 -0.25 -4.37
CA LYS A 44 -1.90 0.43 -4.76
C LYS A 44 -2.83 -0.48 -5.55
N ALA A 45 -2.30 -1.23 -6.52
CA ALA A 45 -3.10 -2.18 -7.28
C ALA A 45 -3.71 -3.29 -6.38
N GLU A 46 -2.97 -3.75 -5.37
CA GLU A 46 -3.50 -4.70 -4.37
C GLU A 46 -4.61 -4.07 -3.53
N LEU A 47 -4.46 -2.81 -3.10
CA LEU A 47 -5.49 -2.07 -2.37
C LEU A 47 -6.78 -1.90 -3.19
N ASP A 48 -6.66 -1.53 -4.47
CA ASP A 48 -7.80 -1.40 -5.38
C ASP A 48 -8.53 -2.74 -5.56
N PHE A 49 -7.77 -3.84 -5.67
CA PHE A 49 -8.34 -5.18 -5.74
C PHE A 49 -9.07 -5.58 -4.45
N ILE A 50 -8.51 -5.25 -3.28
CA ILE A 50 -9.15 -5.50 -1.98
C ILE A 50 -10.44 -4.69 -1.86
N ASP A 51 -10.45 -3.43 -2.27
CA ASP A 51 -11.65 -2.58 -2.24
C ASP A 51 -12.78 -3.16 -3.10
N VAL A 52 -12.48 -3.62 -4.32
CA VAL A 52 -13.45 -4.33 -5.17
C VAL A 52 -13.98 -5.60 -4.50
N GLN A 53 -13.12 -6.38 -3.84
CA GLN A 53 -13.56 -7.59 -3.12
C GLN A 53 -14.42 -7.29 -1.89
N LEU A 54 -14.09 -6.26 -1.13
CA LEU A 54 -14.89 -5.84 0.03
C LEU A 54 -16.27 -5.34 -0.41
N LYS A 55 -16.34 -4.54 -1.48
CA LYS A 55 -17.60 -4.09 -2.09
C LYS A 55 -18.47 -5.25 -2.57
N ARG A 56 -17.88 -6.28 -3.17
CA ARG A 56 -18.59 -7.49 -3.62
C ARG A 56 -19.11 -8.38 -2.47
N LYS A 57 -18.52 -8.29 -1.28
CA LYS A 57 -18.95 -9.07 -0.10
C LYS A 57 -19.94 -8.33 0.81
N GLY A 58 -20.03 -7.01 0.67
CA GLY A 58 -20.94 -6.15 1.43
C GLY A 58 -22.27 -5.84 0.73
N GLY A 59 -22.49 -6.38 -0.47
CA GLY A 59 -23.75 -6.32 -1.22
C GLY A 59 -24.52 -7.64 -1.15
#